data_AF-A0A1H8MSF2-F1
#
_entry.id   AF-A0A1H8MSF2-F1
#
_cell.length_a   1.000
_cell.length_b   1.000
_cell.length_c   1.000
_cell.angle_alpha   90.00
_cell.angle_beta   90.00
_cell.angle_gamma   90.00
#
_symmetry.space_group_name_H-M   'P 1'
#
loop_
_entity.id
_entity.type
_entity.pdbx_description
1 polymer ?
#
loop_
_entity_poly.entity_id
_entity_poly.type
_entity_poly.pdbx_seq_one_letter_code
_entity_poly.pdbx_strand_id
1 'polypeptide(L)'
;MWPEGIIYHYPCLNFLNTNKLASVSGYTYDAIGRMDRVTKGGVTLYLVYDVSGKVTKIFTYAAKTQIKYSFAYNESGQRIKKQDHTNNAVTWYVYDAGGQLMSVFDNGDGSLKLREQPLDG
;
A
#
# COMPACT_ATOMS: atom_id res chain seq x y z
N MET A 1 -60.10 14.36 -22.46
CA MET A 1 -58.84 13.81 -22.98
C MET A 1 -57.72 14.64 -22.39
N TRP A 2 -57.06 14.12 -21.36
CA TRP A 2 -55.90 14.75 -20.71
C TRP A 2 -54.65 14.01 -21.19
N PRO A 3 -53.56 14.72 -21.56
CA PRO A 3 -52.37 14.04 -22.04
C PRO A 3 -51.68 13.32 -20.87
N GLU A 4 -51.13 12.16 -21.21
CA GLU A 4 -50.65 11.13 -20.29
C GLU A 4 -49.46 11.57 -19.43
N GLY A 5 -49.33 10.89 -18.29
CA GLY A 5 -48.50 11.28 -17.17
C GLY A 5 -47.01 11.32 -17.47
N ILE A 6 -46.39 12.45 -17.13
CA ILE A 6 -44.95 12.54 -16.97
C ILE A 6 -44.58 11.78 -15.69
N ILE A 7 -44.06 10.57 -15.86
CA ILE A 7 -43.36 9.86 -14.79
C ILE A 7 -42.10 10.67 -14.52
N TYR A 8 -42.07 11.42 -13.40
CA TYR A 8 -40.83 11.96 -12.86
C TYR A 8 -39.99 10.78 -12.40
N HIS A 9 -39.13 10.29 -13.29
CA HIS A 9 -38.10 9.33 -12.92
C HIS A 9 -37.07 10.10 -12.07
N TYR A 10 -37.32 10.19 -10.77
CA TYR A 10 -36.31 10.63 -9.82
C TYR A 10 -35.12 9.68 -9.99
N PRO A 11 -33.93 10.14 -10.39
CA PRO A 11 -32.76 9.28 -10.41
C PRO A 11 -32.34 9.02 -8.96
N CYS A 12 -33.04 8.11 -8.27
CA CYS A 12 -32.55 7.46 -7.06
C CYS A 12 -31.66 6.26 -7.39
N LEU A 13 -31.12 6.20 -8.62
CA LEU A 13 -30.19 5.16 -9.05
C LEU A 13 -28.86 5.79 -9.46
N ASN A 14 -28.10 6.24 -8.46
CA ASN A 14 -26.64 6.31 -8.56
C ASN A 14 -26.06 6.33 -7.14
N PHE A 15 -26.31 5.26 -6.38
CA PHE A 15 -25.30 4.81 -5.43
C PHE A 15 -24.13 4.21 -6.22
N LEU A 16 -23.49 5.04 -7.03
CA LEU A 16 -22.12 4.81 -7.43
C LEU A 16 -21.36 4.78 -6.11
N ASN A 17 -20.92 3.59 -5.70
CA ASN A 17 -19.93 3.38 -4.66
C ASN A 17 -18.58 3.95 -5.13
N THR A 18 -18.57 5.21 -5.58
CA THR A 18 -17.37 5.92 -5.95
C THR A 18 -16.73 6.35 -4.66
N ASN A 19 -15.51 5.87 -4.44
CA ASN A 19 -14.66 6.43 -3.43
C ASN A 19 -14.53 7.94 -3.66
N LYS A 20 -15.12 8.75 -2.78
CA LYS A 20 -15.08 10.22 -2.86
C LYS A 20 -13.65 10.78 -2.72
N LEU A 21 -12.69 9.95 -2.29
CA LEU A 21 -11.26 10.26 -2.22
C LEU A 21 -10.47 9.81 -3.45
N ALA A 22 -11.12 9.36 -4.53
CA ALA A 22 -10.48 8.75 -5.72
C ALA A 22 -9.21 9.49 -6.20
N SER A 23 -9.16 10.81 -6.03
CA SER A 23 -7.95 11.61 -6.17
C SER A 23 -7.88 12.69 -5.08
N VAL A 24 -6.86 12.62 -4.24
CA VAL A 24 -6.41 13.70 -3.35
C VAL A 24 -5.03 14.13 -3.85
N SER A 25 -4.61 15.39 -3.68
CA SER A 25 -3.36 15.91 -4.26
C SER A 25 -2.17 14.94 -4.07
N GLY A 26 -1.72 14.34 -5.17
CA GLY A 26 -0.62 13.36 -5.17
C GLY A 26 -0.97 11.94 -4.73
N TYR A 27 -2.23 11.57 -4.53
CA TYR A 27 -2.67 10.24 -4.11
C TYR A 27 -3.91 9.82 -4.90
N THR A 28 -3.93 8.59 -5.41
CA THR A 28 -5.12 8.01 -6.02
C THR A 28 -5.48 6.70 -5.37
N TYR A 29 -6.77 6.37 -5.40
CA TYR A 29 -7.32 5.24 -4.68
C TYR A 29 -8.17 4.37 -5.60
N ASP A 30 -8.19 3.07 -5.33
CA ASP A 30 -9.02 2.09 -6.01
C ASP A 30 -10.51 2.21 -5.59
N ALA A 31 -11.36 1.42 -6.25
CA ALA A 31 -12.80 1.42 -6.05
C ALA A 31 -13.23 1.04 -4.62
N ILE A 32 -12.37 0.36 -3.86
CA ILE A 32 -12.65 -0.08 -2.49
C ILE A 32 -11.92 0.76 -1.43
N GLY A 33 -11.29 1.87 -1.83
CA GLY A 33 -10.70 2.82 -0.88
C GLY A 33 -9.20 2.63 -0.61
N ARG A 34 -8.51 1.69 -1.27
CA ARG A 34 -7.08 1.47 -1.04
C ARG A 34 -6.24 2.36 -1.96
N MET A 35 -5.06 2.76 -1.50
CA MET A 35 -4.16 3.62 -2.28
C MET A 35 -3.59 2.86 -3.48
N ASP A 36 -3.93 3.27 -4.70
CA ASP A 36 -3.40 2.63 -5.92
C ASP A 36 -2.07 3.26 -6.35
N ARG A 37 -1.95 4.59 -6.19
CA ARG A 37 -0.76 5.34 -6.63
C ARG A 37 -0.52 6.56 -5.75
N VAL A 38 0.76 6.90 -5.60
CA VAL A 38 1.23 8.12 -4.93
C VAL A 38 2.23 8.84 -5.82
N THR A 39 2.08 10.16 -5.95
CA THR A 39 3.00 11.06 -6.63
C THR A 39 3.46 12.12 -5.64
N LYS A 40 4.76 12.11 -5.29
CA LYS A 40 5.37 13.07 -4.37
C LYS A 40 6.72 13.52 -4.92
N GLY A 41 6.94 14.85 -4.99
CA GLY A 41 8.21 15.41 -5.47
C GLY A 41 8.58 14.96 -6.89
N GLY A 42 7.59 14.82 -7.78
CA GLY A 42 7.80 14.35 -9.17
C GLY A 42 7.96 12.84 -9.33
N VAL A 43 8.10 12.07 -8.24
CA VAL A 43 8.20 10.61 -8.28
C VAL A 43 6.83 9.99 -8.09
N THR A 44 6.45 9.09 -9.00
CA THR A 44 5.21 8.32 -8.91
C THR A 44 5.49 6.87 -8.56
N LEU A 45 4.73 6.32 -7.62
CA LEU A 45 4.81 4.94 -7.17
C LEU A 45 3.44 4.27 -7.26
N TYR A 46 3.43 2.99 -7.61
CA TYR A 46 2.23 2.19 -7.79
C TYR A 46 2.26 1.01 -6.82
N LEU A 47 1.16 0.78 -6.11
CA LEU A 47 1.08 -0.20 -5.03
C LEU A 47 0.35 -1.45 -5.48
N VAL A 48 0.78 -2.61 -4.97
CA VAL A 48 0.09 -3.89 -5.15
C VAL A 48 -0.10 -4.53 -3.78
N TYR A 49 -1.29 -5.09 -3.59
CA TYR A 49 -1.74 -5.64 -2.33
C TYR A 49 -1.94 -7.15 -2.41
N ASP A 50 -1.79 -7.84 -1.28
CA ASP A 50 -2.31 -9.21 -1.13
C ASP A 50 -3.82 -9.22 -0.86
N VAL A 51 -4.38 -10.42 -0.73
CA VAL A 51 -5.80 -10.66 -0.42
C VAL A 51 -6.22 -10.09 0.94
N SER A 52 -5.27 -9.93 1.86
CA SER A 52 -5.47 -9.38 3.21
C SER A 52 -5.32 -7.85 3.23
N GLY A 53 -5.11 -7.20 2.08
CA GLY A 53 -4.99 -5.75 1.96
C GLY A 53 -3.64 -5.19 2.37
N LYS A 54 -2.59 -6.01 2.48
CA LYS A 54 -1.22 -5.54 2.80
C LYS A 54 -0.44 -5.31 1.52
N VAL A 55 0.37 -4.24 1.50
CA VAL A 55 1.23 -3.91 0.34
C VAL A 55 2.33 -4.95 0.20
N THR A 56 2.39 -5.67 -0.91
CA THR A 56 3.43 -6.67 -1.20
C THR A 56 4.49 -6.14 -2.15
N LYS A 57 4.13 -5.25 -3.09
CA LYS A 57 5.05 -4.66 -4.05
C LYS A 57 4.74 -3.19 -4.29
N ILE A 58 5.79 -2.42 -4.56
CA ILE A 58 5.71 -1.03 -5.04
C ILE A 58 6.54 -0.93 -6.32
N PHE A 59 5.98 -0.30 -7.34
CA PHE A 59 6.60 -0.13 -8.67
C PHE A 59 6.84 1.34 -8.99
N THR A 60 7.84 1.63 -9.82
CA THR A 60 8.16 2.98 -10.34
C THR A 60 7.33 3.36 -11.56
N TYR A 61 6.82 2.38 -12.30
CA TYR A 61 6.07 2.59 -13.54
C TYR A 61 4.65 2.00 -13.47
N ALA A 62 3.70 2.65 -14.15
CA ALA A 62 2.30 2.22 -14.18
C ALA A 62 2.11 0.80 -14.72
N ALA A 63 2.97 0.40 -15.67
CA ALA A 63 2.97 -0.95 -16.24
C ALA A 63 3.40 -2.06 -15.26
N LYS A 64 3.85 -1.70 -14.05
CA LYS A 64 4.31 -2.64 -13.00
C LYS A 64 5.41 -3.59 -13.49
N THR A 65 6.31 -3.08 -14.32
CA THR A 65 7.42 -3.84 -14.91
C THR A 65 8.70 -3.79 -14.08
N GLN A 66 8.91 -2.73 -13.29
CA GLN A 66 10.07 -2.55 -12.43
C GLN A 66 9.63 -2.44 -10.96
N ILE A 67 9.97 -3.45 -10.16
CA ILE A 67 9.72 -3.45 -8.72
C ILE A 67 10.74 -2.49 -8.08
N LYS A 68 10.26 -1.56 -7.26
CA LYS A 68 11.09 -0.74 -6.38
C LYS A 68 11.25 -1.36 -5.00
N TYR A 69 10.12 -1.77 -4.42
CA TYR A 69 10.09 -2.44 -3.12
C TYR A 69 9.27 -3.71 -3.16
N SER A 70 9.71 -4.73 -2.42
CA SER A 70 8.86 -5.88 -2.08
C SER A 70 8.87 -6.16 -0.59
N PHE A 71 7.75 -6.64 -0.06
CA PHE A 71 7.54 -6.89 1.36
C PHE A 71 7.06 -8.31 1.61
N ALA A 72 7.47 -8.88 2.74
CA ALA A 72 6.94 -10.14 3.26
C ALA A 72 6.41 -9.94 4.68
N TYR A 73 5.40 -10.73 5.04
CA TYR A 73 4.70 -10.65 6.31
C TYR A 73 4.63 -12.03 6.97
N ASN A 74 4.61 -12.08 8.30
CA ASN A 74 4.31 -13.31 9.05
C ASN A 74 2.80 -13.56 9.11
N GLU A 75 2.39 -14.66 9.75
CA GLU A 75 0.99 -15.07 9.90
C GLU A 75 0.15 -14.05 10.70
N SER A 76 0.76 -13.40 11.69
CA SER A 76 0.16 -12.28 12.44
C SER A 76 0.06 -10.99 11.60
N GLY A 77 0.56 -11.00 10.36
CA GLY A 77 0.50 -9.90 9.43
C GLY A 77 1.52 -8.79 9.68
N GLN A 78 2.54 -9.03 10.50
CA GLN A 78 3.64 -8.11 10.75
C GLN A 78 4.68 -8.24 9.65
N ARG A 79 5.27 -7.12 9.22
CA ARG A 79 6.24 -7.11 8.13
C ARG A 79 7.57 -7.68 8.62
N ILE A 80 8.03 -8.78 8.04
CA ILE A 80 9.30 -9.43 8.43
C ILE A 80 10.45 -9.13 7.45
N LYS A 81 10.13 -8.71 6.23
CA LYS A 81 11.14 -8.38 5.21
C LYS A 81 10.72 -7.19 4.36
N LYS A 82 11.68 -6.33 4.04
CA LYS A 82 11.63 -5.34 2.96
C LYS A 82 12.85 -5.55 2.06
N GLN A 83 12.64 -5.54 0.75
CA GLN A 83 13.69 -5.51 -0.26
C GLN A 83 13.59 -4.19 -1.02
N ASP A 84 14.67 -3.41 -1.07
CA ASP A 84 14.86 -2.36 -2.07
C ASP A 84 15.57 -2.98 -3.28
N HIS A 85 14.96 -2.87 -4.45
CA HIS A 85 15.49 -3.42 -5.70
C HIS A 85 16.39 -2.42 -6.44
N THR A 86 16.49 -1.18 -5.95
CA THR A 86 17.37 -0.14 -6.53
C THR A 86 18.83 -0.43 -6.23
N ASN A 87 19.12 -0.89 -5.01
CA ASN A 87 20.46 -1.20 -4.51
C ASN A 87 20.58 -2.63 -3.94
N ASN A 88 19.55 -3.46 -4.14
CA ASN A 88 19.45 -4.80 -3.57
C ASN A 88 19.54 -4.87 -2.03
N ALA A 89 19.32 -3.76 -1.32
CA ALA A 89 19.35 -3.74 0.14
C ALA A 89 18.16 -4.49 0.73
N VAL A 90 18.43 -5.31 1.74
CA VAL A 90 17.41 -6.08 2.45
C VAL A 90 17.31 -5.56 3.88
N THR A 91 16.08 -5.36 4.35
CA THR A 91 15.79 -5.07 5.76
C THR A 91 14.93 -6.18 6.34
N TRP A 92 15.35 -6.71 7.49
CA TRP A 92 14.65 -7.72 8.27
C TRP A 92 14.13 -7.12 9.56
N TYR A 93 12.95 -7.58 9.98
CA TYR A 93 12.30 -7.13 11.20
C TYR A 93 12.04 -8.34 12.10
N VAL A 94 12.46 -8.26 13.35
CA VAL A 94 12.31 -9.31 14.36
C VAL A 94 11.37 -8.81 15.44
N TYR A 95 10.39 -9.63 15.79
CA TYR A 95 9.38 -9.31 16.79
C TYR A 95 9.43 -10.32 17.94
N ASP A 96 9.01 -9.90 19.12
CA ASP A 96 8.78 -10.79 20.24
C ASP A 96 7.43 -11.55 20.10
N ALA A 97 7.14 -12.43 21.05
CA ALA A 97 5.89 -13.17 21.09
C ALA A 97 4.66 -12.28 21.38
N GLY A 98 4.85 -11.10 21.98
CA GLY A 98 3.81 -10.09 22.20
C GLY A 98 3.54 -9.23 20.95
N GLY A 99 4.33 -9.40 19.90
CA GLY A 99 4.26 -8.64 18.66
C GLY A 99 4.98 -7.28 18.69
N GLN A 100 5.81 -7.03 19.69
CA GLN A 100 6.66 -5.84 19.76
C GLN A 100 7.89 -6.02 18.87
N LEU A 101 8.27 -4.97 18.14
CA LEU A 101 9.45 -5.00 17.28
C LEU A 101 10.71 -4.99 18.15
N MET A 102 11.51 -6.05 18.13
CA MET A 102 12.74 -6.17 18.93
C MET A 102 13.99 -5.68 18.20
N SER A 103 14.06 -5.92 16.88
CA SER A 103 15.28 -5.62 16.13
C SER A 103 15.01 -5.39 14.66
N VAL A 104 15.79 -4.49 14.07
CA VAL A 104 15.81 -4.25 12.62
C VAL A 104 17.22 -4.46 12.11
N PHE A 105 17.37 -5.38 11.15
CA PHE A 105 18.65 -5.62 10.49
C PHE A 105 18.59 -5.12 9.06
N ASP A 106 19.57 -4.34 8.61
CA ASP A 106 19.71 -3.99 7.20
C ASP A 106 21.00 -4.56 6.59
N ASN A 107 20.99 -4.79 5.28
CA ASN A 107 22.16 -5.08 4.48
C ASN A 107 22.34 -3.96 3.45
N GLY A 108 22.54 -2.73 3.93
CA GLY A 108 22.74 -1.57 3.05
C GLY A 108 24.02 -1.64 2.21
N ASP A 109 25.08 -2.28 2.75
CA ASP A 109 26.45 -2.21 2.22
C ASP A 109 27.18 -3.58 2.16
N GLY A 110 26.47 -4.71 2.13
CA GLY A 110 27.08 -6.05 2.17
C GLY A 110 27.33 -6.60 3.57
N SER A 111 27.08 -5.81 4.62
CA SER A 111 27.14 -6.21 6.02
C SER A 111 25.78 -6.05 6.69
N LEU A 112 25.38 -7.06 7.47
CA LEU A 112 24.17 -7.01 8.29
C LEU A 112 24.39 -6.04 9.47
N LYS A 113 23.67 -4.92 9.50
CA LYS A 113 23.74 -3.91 10.56
C LYS A 113 22.46 -3.92 11.37
N LEU A 114 22.56 -4.05 12.70
CA LEU A 114 21.45 -3.76 13.61
C LEU A 114 21.23 -2.24 13.62
N ARG A 115 20.04 -1.79 13.24
CA ARG A 115 19.69 -0.36 13.27
C ARG A 115 19.03 0.06 14.57
N GLU A 116 18.19 -0.78 15.14
CA GLU A 116 17.33 -0.41 16.27
C GLU A 116 17.11 -1.62 17.18
N GLN A 117 17.32 -1.43 18.48
CA GLN A 117 16.91 -2.32 19.57
C GLN A 117 16.08 -1.43 20.51
N PRO A 118 14.76 -1.62 20.66
CA PRO A 118 14.03 -0.90 21.70
C PRO A 118 14.57 -1.40 23.04
N LEU A 119 15.13 -0.48 23.81
CA LEU A 119 15.74 -0.77 25.10
C LEU A 119 14.73 -0.82 26.25
N ASP A 120 13.43 -0.70 25.96
CA ASP A 120 12.44 -0.56 27.01
C ASP A 120 11.85 -1.93 27.36
N GLY A 121 12.33 -2.47 28.49
CA GLY A 121 11.69 -3.55 29.24
C GLY A 121 10.63 -3.04 30.21
#